data_AF-A0A957NK50-F1
#
_entry.id   AF-A0A957NK50-F1
#
_cell.length_a   1.000
_cell.length_b   1.000
_cell.length_c   1.000
_cell.angle_alpha   90.00
_cell.angle_beta   90.00
_cell.angle_gamma   90.00
#
_symmetry.space_group_name_H-M   'P 1'
#
loop_
_entity.id
_entity.type
_entity.pdbx_description
1 polymer ?
#
loop_
_entity_poly.entity_id
_entity_poly.type
_entity_poly.pdbx_seq_one_letter_code
_entity_poly.pdbx_strand_id
1 'polypeptide(L)' 'TNFHLPRSSLLMLVSAFIAQAHPTDADAGRRILLDLYEEAKREGYRFYSFGDAMVLI' A
#
# COMPACT_ATOMS: atom_id res chain seq x y z
N THR A 1 8.86 0.94 3.17
CA THR A 1 8.67 0.28 1.86
C THR A 1 8.36 1.34 0.82
N ASN A 2 8.75 1.18 -0.44
CA ASN A 2 8.40 2.17 -1.47
C ASN A 2 6.94 2.00 -1.91
N PHE A 3 6.42 2.96 -2.69
CA PHE A 3 5.16 2.78 -3.40
C PHE A 3 5.35 1.88 -4.63
N HIS A 4 4.87 0.65 -4.53
CA HIS A 4 4.95 -0.39 -5.56
C HIS A 4 3.79 -0.31 -6.56
N LEU A 5 4.03 -0.73 -7.80
CA LEU A 5 2.98 -0.76 -8.81
C LEU A 5 1.83 -1.74 -8.49
N PRO A 6 0.62 -1.47 -9.03
CA PRO A 6 -0.47 -2.42 -9.07
C PRO A 6 -0.01 -3.76 -9.66
N ARG A 7 -0.44 -4.87 -9.04
CA ARG A 7 -0.15 -6.26 -9.47
C ARG A 7 1.30 -6.72 -9.27
N SER A 8 2.03 -6.15 -8.30
CA SER A 8 3.32 -6.68 -7.85
C SER A 8 3.17 -7.61 -6.64
N SER A 9 4.08 -8.57 -6.48
CA SER A 9 4.13 -9.44 -5.29
C SER A 9 4.40 -8.65 -4.00
N LEU A 10 5.19 -7.57 -4.08
CA LEU A 10 5.43 -6.66 -2.96
C LEU A 10 4.15 -5.93 -2.52
N LEU A 11 3.29 -5.54 -3.47
CA LEU A 11 1.99 -4.97 -3.14
C LEU A 11 1.10 -5.98 -2.41
N MET A 12 1.11 -7.26 -2.82
CA MET A 12 0.39 -8.33 -2.13
C MET A 12 0.91 -8.55 -0.71
N LEU A 13 2.24 -8.55 -0.51
CA LEU A 13 2.85 -8.68 0.81
C LEU A 13 2.45 -7.53 1.74
N VAL A 14 2.54 -6.29 1.25
CA VAL A 14 2.15 -5.09 2.00
C VAL A 14 0.66 -5.12 2.35
N SER A 15 -0.20 -5.50 1.39
CA SER A 15 -1.64 -5.68 1.62
C SER A 15 -1.92 -6.70 2.72
N ALA A 16 -1.23 -7.84 2.74
CA ALA A 16 -1.37 -8.85 3.78
C ALA A 16 -0.90 -8.34 5.15
N PHE A 17 0.17 -7.55 5.19
CA PHE A 17 0.67 -6.95 6.43
C PHE A 17 -0.35 -5.99 7.05
N ILE A 18 -0.99 -5.15 6.23
CA ILE A 18 -2.03 -4.20 6.68
C ILE A 18 -3.30 -4.93 7.15
N ALA A 19 -3.69 -6.01 6.45
CA ALA A 19 -4.89 -6.77 6.77
C ALA A 19 -4.87 -7.44 8.16
N GLN A 20 -3.72 -7.51 8.84
CA GLN A 20 -3.63 -8.03 10.22
C GLN A 20 -4.55 -7.30 11.21
N ALA A 21 -4.86 -6.02 10.96
CA ALA A 21 -5.81 -5.24 11.77
C ALA A 21 -7.28 -5.67 11.55
N HIS A 22 -7.58 -6.43 10.49
CA HIS A 22 -8.92 -6.84 10.07
C HIS A 22 -8.95 -8.33 9.67
N PRO A 23 -8.78 -9.27 10.63
CA PRO A 23 -8.55 -10.68 10.34
C PRO A 23 -9.72 -11.43 9.69
N THR A 24 -10.93 -10.88 9.77
CA THR A 24 -12.14 -11.48 9.15
C THR A 24 -12.37 -11.02 7.71
N ASP A 25 -11.58 -10.06 7.22
CA ASP A 25 -11.79 -9.42 5.93
C ASP A 25 -10.49 -9.46 5.12
N ALA A 26 -10.39 -10.49 4.27
CA ALA A 26 -9.21 -10.76 3.47
C ALA A 26 -8.82 -9.61 2.51
N ASP A 27 -9.77 -8.73 2.17
CA ASP A 27 -9.55 -7.61 1.25
C ASP A 27 -9.34 -6.25 1.94
N ALA A 28 -9.44 -6.18 3.28
CA ALA A 28 -9.33 -4.93 4.03
C ALA A 28 -8.01 -4.21 3.75
N GLY A 29 -6.88 -4.93 3.81
CA GLY A 29 -5.57 -4.35 3.55
C GLY A 29 -5.40 -3.82 2.12
N ARG A 30 -6.07 -4.46 1.15
CA ARG A 30 -6.05 -4.01 -0.25
C ARG A 30 -6.81 -2.70 -0.41
N ARG A 31 -7.98 -2.56 0.20
CA ARG A 31 -8.78 -1.31 0.16
C ARG A 31 -8.03 -0.16 0.80
N ILE A 32 -7.52 -0.37 2.03
CA ILE A 32 -6.72 0.64 2.75
C ILE A 32 -5.52 1.09 1.91
N LEU A 33 -4.81 0.15 1.28
CA LEU A 33 -3.65 0.46 0.45
C LEU A 33 -4.04 1.26 -0.81
N LEU A 34 -5.17 0.95 -1.44
CA LEU A 34 -5.66 1.70 -2.61
C LEU A 34 -6.06 3.12 -2.22
N ASP A 35 -6.75 3.30 -1.09
CA ASP A 35 -7.14 4.62 -0.59
C ASP A 35 -5.89 5.47 -0.25
N LEU A 36 -4.89 4.86 0.40
CA LEU A 36 -3.62 5.50 0.70
C LEU A 36 -2.83 5.88 -0.57
N TYR A 37 -2.93 5.07 -1.63
CA TYR A 37 -2.30 5.39 -2.92
C TYR A 37 -2.97 6.58 -3.61
N GLU A 38 -4.30 6.68 -3.55
CA GLU A 38 -5.02 7.85 -4.08
C GLU A 38 -4.67 9.12 -3.29
N GLU A 39 -4.52 9.02 -1.97
CA GLU A 39 -4.02 10.11 -1.13
C GLU A 39 -2.60 10.54 -1.53
N ALA A 40 -1.67 9.59 -1.62
CA ALA A 40 -0.29 9.86 -2.00
C ALA A 40 -0.18 10.49 -3.41
N LYS A 41 -1.05 10.08 -4.35
CA LYS A 41 -1.14 10.72 -5.67
C LYS A 41 -1.63 12.17 -5.57
N ARG A 42 -2.65 12.43 -4.75
CA ARG A 42 -3.20 13.78 -4.54
C ARG A 42 -2.15 14.72 -3.94
N GLU A 43 -1.34 14.21 -3.02
CA GLU A 43 -0.26 14.95 -2.36
C GLU A 43 1.04 14.99 -3.18
N GLY A 44 1.07 14.41 -4.39
CA GLY A 44 2.20 14.52 -5.31
C GLY A 44 3.43 13.67 -4.95
N TYR A 45 3.24 12.58 -4.19
CA TYR A 45 4.31 11.65 -3.86
C TYR A 45 4.87 10.98 -5.12
N ARG A 46 6.17 10.73 -5.12
CA ARG A 46 6.88 10.03 -6.20
C ARG A 46 6.82 8.54 -5.95
N PHE A 47 6.41 7.77 -6.96
CA PHE A 47 6.29 6.32 -6.88
C PHE A 47 7.58 5.63 -7.35
N TYR A 48 7.65 4.29 -7.29
CA TYR A 48 8.74 3.45 -7.79
C TYR A 48 10.00 3.38 -6.90
N SER A 49 11.05 2.72 -7.43
CA SER A 49 12.28 2.34 -6.73
C SER A 49 13.05 3.50 -6.12
N PHE A 50 12.99 4.70 -6.73
CA PHE A 50 13.68 5.92 -6.26
C PHE A 50 12.70 7.03 -5.85
N GLY A 51 11.43 6.66 -5.67
CA GLY A 51 10.40 7.56 -5.18
C GLY A 51 10.46 7.73 -3.67
N ASP A 52 9.34 8.18 -3.13
CA ASP A 52 9.14 8.35 -1.71
C ASP A 52 8.76 7.01 -1.06
N ALA A 53 8.76 6.99 0.27
CA ALA A 53 8.55 5.79 1.05
C ALA A 53 7.27 5.86 1.88
N MET A 54 6.67 4.70 2.09
CA MET A 54 5.63 4.43 3.06
C MET A 54 6.24 3.68 4.26
N VAL A 55 5.90 4.12 5.47
CA VAL A 55 6.24 3.45 6.72
C VAL A 55 4.95 2.90 7.33
N LEU A 56 4.95 1.63 7.71
CA LEU A 56 3.84 0.97 8.39
C LEU A 56 4.24 0.79 9.86
N ILE A 57 3.39 1.24 10.79
CA ILE A 57 3.61 1.18 12.24
C ILE A 57 2.46 0.44 12.94
#